data_AF-A0A351H605-F1
#
_entry.id   AF-A0A351H605-F1
#
_cell.length_a   1.000
_cell.length_b   1.000
_cell.length_c   1.000
_cell.angle_alpha   90.00
_cell.angle_beta   90.00
_cell.angle_gamma   90.00
#
_symmetry.space_group_name_H-M   'P 1'
#
loop_
_entity.id
_entity.type
_entity.pdbx_description
1 polymer ?
#
loop_
_entity_poly.entity_id
_entity_poly.type
_entity_poly.pdbx_seq_one_letter_code
_entity_poly.pdbx_strand_id
1 'polypeptide(L)' 'MKKYYEILKDLREDKEPKPNQKDIAKILGTTQQYYSEYENGKRPLPIEHLITLCRFYNVSSDYILGLPENMPFPKR' A
#
# COMPACT_ATOMS: atom_id res chain seq x y z
N MET A 1 10.09 12.44 4.37
CA MET A 1 9.03 11.47 4.69
C MET A 1 8.79 10.66 3.43
N LYS A 2 8.80 9.32 3.50
CA LYS A 2 8.53 8.49 2.33
C LYS A 2 7.09 8.72 1.87
N LYS A 3 6.86 8.76 0.57
CA LYS A 3 5.51 8.82 0.01
C LYS A 3 4.87 7.44 0.05
N TYR A 4 3.55 7.39 0.08
CA TYR A 4 2.82 6.12 0.23
C TYR A 4 3.22 5.07 -0.82
N TYR A 5 3.47 5.47 -2.07
CA TYR A 5 3.83 4.53 -3.13
C TYR A 5 5.24 3.93 -2.97
N GLU A 6 6.16 4.65 -2.32
CA GLU A 6 7.48 4.11 -1.95
C GLU A 6 7.30 3.06 -0.85
N ILE A 7 6.44 3.34 0.13
CA ILE A 7 6.10 2.41 1.22
C ILE A 7 5.41 1.15 0.68
N LEU A 8 4.53 1.27 -0.33
CA LEU A 8 3.92 0.11 -0.99
C LEU A 8 4.97 -0.81 -1.63
N LYS A 9 5.95 -0.22 -2.31
CA LYS A 9 7.02 -0.98 -2.94
C LYS A 9 7.88 -1.68 -1.89
N ASP A 10 8.25 -0.98 -0.82
CA ASP A 10 9.03 -1.54 0.29
C ASP A 10 8.27 -2.70 0.95
N LEU A 11 6.99 -2.52 1.30
CA LEU A 11 6.14 -3.58 1.86
C LEU A 11 6.04 -4.81 0.96
N ARG A 12 5.98 -4.62 -0.36
CA ARG A 12 6.01 -5.73 -1.31
C ARG A 12 7.37 -6.42 -1.31
N GLU A 13 8.46 -5.66 -1.25
CA GLU A 13 9.82 -6.18 -1.35
C GLU A 13 10.31 -6.88 -0.08
N ASP A 14 9.78 -6.50 1.08
CA ASP A 14 10.13 -7.02 2.41
C ASP A 14 9.23 -8.18 2.88
N LYS A 15 8.10 -8.43 2.21
CA LYS A 15 7.20 -9.55 2.57
C LYS A 15 7.84 -10.90 2.24
N GLU A 16 7.63 -11.88 3.10
CA GLU A 16 8.05 -13.28 2.86
C GLU A 16 6.84 -14.23 2.76
N PRO A 17 6.72 -15.05 1.69
CA PRO A 17 7.55 -15.04 0.49
C PRO A 17 7.34 -13.75 -0.33
N LYS A 18 8.40 -13.24 -0.97
CA LYS A 18 8.38 -11.99 -1.76
C LYS A 18 7.45 -12.06 -2.97
N PRO A 19 6.29 -11.39 -2.95
CA PRO A 19 5.37 -11.37 -4.09
C PRO A 19 5.89 -10.45 -5.20
N ASN A 20 5.64 -10.83 -6.44
CA ASN A 20 5.86 -9.93 -7.58
C ASN A 20 4.63 -9.00 -7.76
N GLN A 21 4.77 -8.00 -8.64
CA GLN A 21 3.69 -7.04 -8.89
C GLN A 21 2.40 -7.69 -9.44
N LYS A 22 2.49 -8.80 -10.16
CA LYS A 22 1.33 -9.54 -10.69
C LYS A 22 0.56 -10.24 -9.59
N ASP A 23 1.25 -10.75 -8.57
CA ASP A 23 0.62 -11.39 -7.41
C ASP A 23 -0.21 -10.37 -6.61
N ILE A 24 0.36 -9.18 -6.37
CA ILE A 24 -0.39 -8.11 -5.68
C ILE A 24 -1.55 -7.61 -6.54
N ALA A 25 -1.37 -7.45 -7.85
CA ALA A 25 -2.45 -7.08 -8.75
C ALA A 25 -3.62 -8.07 -8.69
N LYS A 26 -3.33 -9.38 -8.58
CA LYS A 26 -4.35 -10.43 -8.41
C LYS A 26 -5.11 -10.29 -7.10
N ILE A 27 -4.42 -9.99 -5.99
CA ILE A 27 -5.04 -9.73 -4.69
C ILE A 27 -5.99 -8.54 -4.76
N LEU A 28 -5.61 -7.50 -5.50
CA LEU A 28 -6.40 -6.27 -5.66
C LEU A 28 -7.48 -6.36 -6.75
N GLY A 29 -7.54 -7.45 -7.51
CA GLY A 29 -8.47 -7.56 -8.65
C GLY A 29 -8.18 -6.55 -9.77
N THR A 30 -6.92 -6.21 -9.99
CA THR A 30 -6.47 -5.23 -10.99
C THR A 30 -5.41 -5.81 -11.93
N THR A 31 -4.89 -5.01 -12.86
CA THR A 31 -3.82 -5.40 -13.77
C THR A 31 -2.43 -5.13 -13.16
N GLN A 32 -1.43 -5.91 -13.56
CA GLN A 32 -0.05 -5.68 -13.12
C GLN A 32 0.45 -4.28 -13.52
N GLN A 33 0.04 -3.77 -14.69
CA GLN A 33 0.37 -2.41 -15.12
C GLN A 33 -0.17 -1.36 -14.13
N TYR A 34 -1.45 -1.45 -13.75
CA TYR A 34 -2.04 -0.49 -12.80
C TYR A 34 -1.37 -0.56 -11.43
N TYR A 35 -1.05 -1.77 -10.96
CA TYR A 35 -0.31 -1.92 -9.72
C TYR A 35 1.10 -1.30 -9.80
N SER A 36 1.79 -1.47 -10.92
CA SER A 36 3.08 -0.79 -11.16
C SER A 36 2.92 0.74 -11.17
N GLU A 37 1.85 1.27 -11.77
CA GLU A 37 1.56 2.71 -11.72
C GLU A 37 1.31 3.21 -10.29
N TYR A 38 0.71 2.40 -9.42
CA TYR A 38 0.58 2.72 -7.99
C TYR A 38 1.95 2.81 -7.31
N GLU A 39 2.82 1.81 -7.45
CA GLU A 39 4.17 1.79 -6.84
C GLU A 39 5.09 2.92 -7.36
N ASN A 40 4.81 3.44 -8.55
CA ASN A 40 5.56 4.55 -9.15
C ASN A 40 4.89 5.92 -8.92
N GLY A 41 3.77 5.99 -8.20
CA GLY A 41 3.04 7.23 -7.94
C GLY A 41 2.44 7.88 -9.20
N LYS A 42 2.33 7.13 -10.31
CA LYS A 42 1.73 7.60 -11.57
C LYS A 42 0.21 7.57 -11.54
N ARG A 43 -0.35 6.73 -10.69
CA ARG A 43 -1.79 6.55 -10.50
C ARG A 43 -2.12 6.61 -9.01
N PRO A 44 -3.16 7.36 -8.58
CA PRO A 44 -3.57 7.36 -7.19
C PRO A 44 -4.11 5.98 -6.78
N LEU A 45 -3.79 5.55 -5.56
CA LEU A 45 -4.28 4.29 -5.00
C LEU A 45 -5.76 4.44 -4.56
N PRO A 46 -6.70 3.64 -5.08
CA PRO A 46 -8.07 3.59 -4.58
C PRO A 46 -8.15 3.18 -3.11
N ILE A 47 -9.15 3.68 -2.38
CA ILE A 47 -9.29 3.43 -0.94
C ILE A 47 -9.57 1.95 -0.63
N GLU A 48 -10.30 1.26 -1.51
CA GLU A 48 -10.60 -0.16 -1.40
C GLU A 48 -9.31 -1.01 -1.50
N HIS A 49 -8.38 -0.58 -2.36
CA HIS A 49 -7.08 -1.20 -2.47
C HIS A 49 -6.23 -0.92 -1.23
N LEU A 50 -6.25 0.30 -0.70
CA LEU A 50 -5.56 0.61 0.56
C LEU A 50 -6.04 -0.29 1.70
N ILE A 51 -7.36 -0.44 1.88
CA ILE A 51 -7.94 -1.32 2.91
C ILE A 51 -7.47 -2.77 2.72
N THR A 52 -7.46 -3.25 1.47
CA THR A 52 -7.01 -4.61 1.14
C THR A 52 -5.54 -4.81 1.48
N LEU A 53 -4.68 -3.85 1.12
CA LEU A 53 -3.24 -3.90 1.40
C LEU A 53 -2.95 -3.81 2.90
N CYS A 54 -3.69 -2.99 3.66
CA CYS A 54 -3.57 -2.93 5.12
C CYS A 54 -3.79 -4.32 5.74
N ARG A 55 -4.87 -5.02 5.31
CA ARG A 55 -5.18 -6.38 5.79
C ARG A 55 -4.14 -7.41 5.32
N PHE A 56 -3.69 -7.31 4.07
CA PHE A 56 -2.74 -8.26 3.48
C PHE A 56 -1.33 -8.17 4.09
N TYR A 57 -0.86 -6.96 4.37
CA TYR A 57 0.45 -6.71 4.98
C TYR A 57 0.38 -6.65 6.52
N ASN A 58 -0.82 -6.66 7.10
CA ASN A 58 -1.05 -6.53 8.54
C ASN A 58 -0.43 -5.26 9.13
N VAL A 59 -0.68 -4.12 8.48
CA VAL A 59 -0.21 -2.79 8.90
C VAL A 59 -1.37 -1.80 8.92
N SER A 60 -1.22 -0.71 9.69
CA SER A 60 -2.22 0.38 9.69
C SER A 60 -2.19 1.17 8.38
N SER A 61 -3.29 1.86 8.09
CA SER A 61 -3.34 2.81 6.97
C SER A 61 -2.32 3.93 7.16
N ASP A 62 -2.12 4.40 8.39
CA ASP A 62 -1.21 5.50 8.72
C ASP A 62 0.22 5.14 8.36
N TYR A 63 0.61 3.88 8.57
CA TYR A 63 1.91 3.36 8.14
C TYR A 63 2.05 3.44 6.61
N ILE A 64 1.09 2.91 5.85
CA ILE A 64 1.14 2.95 4.37
C ILE A 64 1.12 4.38 3.86
N LEU A 65 0.30 5.24 4.45
CA LEU A 65 0.17 6.64 4.06
C LEU A 65 1.39 7.48 4.47
N GLY A 66 2.29 6.93 5.30
CA GLY A 66 3.44 7.65 5.82
C GLY A 66 3.04 8.82 6.71
N LEU A 67 1.98 8.66 7.51
CA LEU A 67 1.53 9.68 8.48
C LEU A 67 2.32 9.58 9.80
N PRO A 68 2.45 10.67 10.56
CA PRO A 68 3.10 10.62 11.88
C PRO A 68 2.29 9.80 12.89
N GLU A 69 2.96 8.99 13.70
CA GLU A 69 2.32 8.10 14.70
C GLU A 69 1.46 8.85 15.74
N ASN A 70 1.81 10.10 16.05
CA ASN A 70 1.18 10.89 17.11
C ASN A 70 0.27 12.01 16.59
N MET A 71 -0.37 11.81 15.43
CA MET A 71 -1.33 12.77 14.92
C MET A 71 -2.55 12.84 15.86
N PRO A 72 -3.03 14.03 16.26
CA PRO A 72 -4.19 14.12 17.14
C PRO A 72 -5.45 13.66 16.40
N PHE A 73 -6.28 12.85 17.06
CA PHE A 73 -7.59 12.43 16.53
C PHE A 73 -8.69 12.89 17.49
N PRO A 74 -9.84 13.34 16.99
CA PRO A 74 -11.00 13.56 17.85
C PRO A 74 -11.38 12.22 18.51
N LYS A 75 -11.51 12.21 19.83
CA LYS A 75 -12.01 11.04 20.57
C LYS A 75 -13.41 10.73 20.05
N ARG A 76 -13.61 9.50 19.58
CA ARG A 76 -14.93 8.99 19.22
C ARG A 76 -15.74 8.65 20.46
#